data_AF-A0A381N846-F1
#
_entry.id   AF-A0A381N846-F1
#
_cell.length_a   1.000
_cell.length_b   1.000
_cell.length_c   1.000
_cell.angle_alpha   90.00
_cell.angle_beta   90.00
_cell.angle_gamma   90.00
#
_symmetry.space_group_name_H-M   'P 1'
#
loop_
_entity.id
_entity.type
_entity.pdbx_description
1 polymer ?
#
loop_
_entity_poly.entity_id
_entity_poly.type
_entity_poly.pdbx_seq_one_letter_code
_entity_poly.pdbx_strand_id
1 'polypeptide(L)'
;PKERCKSTMNLIPGEEAIRTDTTEEAEVQESIQLRKKHRCRLCNTAMDAYLIDEKRKLHVCGNNPDCQGYEVEYGEFKIRGYDGPVIECDKCGTDMQLKTGRFGKYFDCASKDCKNTRKLLRSGEPAPPKMDPVKMSELACDTVDDHFVLRDGASGLFLAASKFPRNRETRAPLVDELIPHKEEIDPKYTFLFEAPTEDDKGNKTLVRYSRKTKEQYVQSEVNKKATGWKAFYRDGKWDIIKPITKGKKNTN
;
A
#
# COMPACT_ATOMS: atom_id res chain seq x y z
N PRO A 1 -2.50 34.42 8.33
CA PRO A 1 -1.69 34.73 7.14
C PRO A 1 -2.21 33.98 5.90
N LYS A 2 -2.99 34.67 5.06
CA LYS A 2 -3.77 34.08 3.96
C LYS A 2 -2.93 33.70 2.73
N GLU A 3 -1.68 34.13 2.63
CA GLU A 3 -0.78 33.80 1.51
C GLU A 3 0.51 33.18 2.05
N ARG A 4 0.61 31.85 1.97
CA ARG A 4 1.85 31.09 2.25
C ARG A 4 2.01 30.04 1.16
N CYS A 5 3.19 29.98 0.54
CA CYS A 5 3.52 28.88 -0.35
C CYS A 5 3.59 27.58 0.46
N LYS A 6 2.81 26.57 0.08
CA LYS A 6 2.78 25.24 0.73
C LYS A 6 3.57 24.18 -0.04
N SER A 7 4.21 24.56 -1.14
CA SER A 7 4.98 23.63 -1.97
C SER A 7 6.28 23.25 -1.30
N THR A 8 6.63 21.97 -1.33
CA THR A 8 7.92 21.44 -0.87
C THR A 8 8.52 20.56 -1.96
N MET A 9 9.86 20.54 -2.06
CA MET A 9 10.59 19.60 -2.89
C MET A 9 11.35 18.64 -1.98
N ASN A 10 11.15 17.34 -2.17
CA ASN A 10 11.85 16.33 -1.38
C ASN A 10 13.28 16.17 -1.89
N LEU A 11 14.24 16.30 -1.00
CA LEU A 11 15.65 16.04 -1.28
C LEU A 11 15.93 14.55 -1.07
N ILE A 12 16.40 13.86 -2.11
CA ILE A 12 16.75 12.44 -2.01
C ILE A 12 18.25 12.35 -1.69
N PRO A 13 18.67 11.83 -0.51
CA PRO A 13 20.08 11.68 -0.21
C PRO A 13 20.74 10.76 -1.23
N GLY A 14 21.88 11.18 -1.78
CA GLY A 14 22.61 10.43 -2.80
C GLY A 14 23.45 9.27 -2.26
N GLU A 15 23.31 8.92 -0.97
CA GLU A 15 24.17 7.94 -0.32
C GLU A 15 23.77 6.49 -0.64
N GLU A 16 24.77 5.75 -1.09
CA GLU A 16 24.71 4.31 -1.34
C GLU A 16 25.04 3.60 -0.02
N ALA A 17 24.07 2.92 0.58
CA ALA A 17 24.34 2.06 1.73
C ALA A 17 25.32 0.95 1.30
N ILE A 18 26.51 0.93 1.90
CA ILE A 18 27.50 -0.12 1.64
C ILE A 18 27.28 -1.24 2.67
N ARG A 19 27.17 -2.49 2.21
CA ARG A 19 27.38 -3.66 3.08
C ARG A 19 28.87 -3.99 3.04
N THR A 20 29.55 -3.84 4.16
CA THR A 20 30.91 -4.35 4.35
C THR A 20 30.85 -5.45 5.39
N ASP A 21 31.41 -6.61 5.05
CA ASP A 21 31.33 -7.80 5.90
C ASP A 21 32.41 -7.77 7.01
N THR A 22 33.38 -6.85 6.93
CA THR A 22 34.42 -6.60 7.95
C THR A 22 34.57 -5.10 8.27
N THR A 23 35.12 -4.78 9.45
CA THR A 23 35.34 -3.41 9.93
C THR A 23 36.44 -2.67 9.15
N GLU A 24 37.51 -3.36 8.78
CA GLU A 24 38.64 -2.76 8.03
C GLU A 24 38.21 -2.34 6.62
N GLU A 25 37.40 -3.17 5.95
CA GLU A 25 36.83 -2.84 4.64
C GLU A 25 35.82 -1.68 4.74
N ALA A 26 35.07 -1.59 5.84
CA ALA A 26 34.17 -0.48 6.11
C ALA A 26 34.91 0.86 6.18
N GLU A 27 36.00 0.92 6.96
CA GLU A 27 36.81 2.12 7.15
C GLU A 27 37.46 2.59 5.85
N VAL A 28 37.99 1.65 5.05
CA VAL A 28 38.58 1.98 3.75
C VAL A 28 37.52 2.56 2.81
N GLN A 29 36.33 1.98 2.73
CA GLN A 29 35.26 2.49 1.86
C GLN A 29 34.71 3.82 2.34
N GLU A 30 34.55 4.02 3.66
CA GLU A 30 34.15 5.29 4.24
C GLU A 30 35.16 6.39 3.90
N SER A 31 36.46 6.09 4.01
CA SER A 31 37.52 7.04 3.65
C SER A 31 37.47 7.46 2.17
N ILE A 32 37.14 6.53 1.27
CA ILE A 32 36.99 6.80 -0.16
C ILE A 32 35.75 7.66 -0.41
N GLN A 33 34.64 7.38 0.26
CA GLN A 33 33.41 8.18 0.15
C GLN A 33 33.62 9.61 0.67
N LEU A 34 34.32 9.77 1.81
CA LEU A 34 34.64 11.10 2.37
C LEU A 34 35.55 11.94 1.47
N ARG A 35 36.42 11.29 0.67
CA ARG A 35 37.24 11.98 -0.33
C ARG A 35 36.44 12.42 -1.56
N LYS A 36 35.35 11.73 -1.88
CA LYS A 36 34.44 12.06 -3.00
C LYS A 36 33.44 13.17 -2.65
N LYS A 37 33.21 13.48 -1.37
CA LYS A 37 32.33 14.58 -0.96
C LYS A 37 32.93 15.94 -1.35
N HIS A 38 32.08 16.83 -1.86
CA HIS A 38 32.44 18.23 -2.11
C HIS A 38 32.83 18.92 -0.80
N ARG A 39 33.65 19.98 -0.89
CA ARG A 39 34.07 20.78 0.26
C ARG A 39 33.41 22.14 0.20
N CYS A 40 32.84 22.56 1.32
CA CYS A 40 32.16 23.85 1.43
C CYS A 40 33.15 24.99 1.15
N ARG A 41 32.80 25.91 0.23
CA ARG A 41 33.65 27.06 -0.10
C ARG A 41 33.83 28.07 1.03
N LEU A 42 32.98 28.02 2.06
CA LEU A 42 33.01 28.94 3.21
C LEU A 42 33.82 28.41 4.40
N CYS A 43 33.64 27.13 4.77
CA CYS A 43 34.25 26.55 5.97
C CYS A 43 35.05 25.26 5.71
N ASN A 44 35.16 24.83 4.46
CA ASN A 44 35.88 23.62 4.03
C ASN A 44 35.36 22.29 4.59
N THR A 45 34.24 22.30 5.32
CA THR A 45 33.56 21.08 5.79
C THR A 45 33.08 20.23 4.61
N ALA A 46 33.07 18.90 4.76
CA ALA A 46 32.45 18.01 3.79
C ALA A 46 30.97 18.35 3.58
N MET A 47 30.52 18.27 2.34
CA MET A 47 29.15 18.56 1.95
C MET A 47 28.37 17.26 1.70
N ASP A 48 27.10 17.27 2.09
CA ASP A 48 26.15 16.19 1.84
C ASP A 48 25.40 16.44 0.53
N ALA A 49 25.29 15.39 -0.27
CA ALA A 49 24.72 15.45 -1.61
C ALA A 49 23.27 14.96 -1.62
N TYR A 50 22.39 15.77 -2.20
CA TYR A 50 20.99 15.49 -2.38
C TYR A 50 20.60 15.65 -3.84
N LEU A 51 19.81 14.72 -4.37
CA LEU A 51 19.24 14.83 -5.69
C LEU A 51 17.91 15.58 -5.61
N ILE A 52 17.76 16.64 -6.41
CA ILE A 52 16.50 17.39 -6.54
C ILE A 52 15.67 16.79 -7.68
N ASP A 53 16.30 16.61 -8.84
CA ASP A 53 15.71 16.05 -10.05
C ASP A 53 16.81 15.47 -10.95
N GLU A 54 16.44 14.97 -12.13
CA GLU A 54 17.36 14.36 -13.10
C GLU A 54 18.42 15.33 -13.65
N LYS A 55 18.28 16.64 -13.41
CA LYS A 55 19.15 17.69 -13.95
C LYS A 55 20.00 18.38 -12.89
N ARG A 56 19.63 18.27 -11.62
CA ARG A 56 20.16 19.09 -10.53
C ARG A 56 20.42 18.27 -9.28
N LYS A 57 21.63 18.40 -8.76
CA LYS A 57 22.09 17.83 -7.50
C LYS A 57 22.55 18.95 -6.59
N LEU A 58 22.03 18.99 -5.36
CA LEU A 58 22.32 19.97 -4.34
C LEU A 58 23.34 19.41 -3.36
N HIS A 59 24.44 20.12 -3.18
CA HIS A 59 25.41 19.87 -2.13
C HIS A 59 25.16 20.88 -1.01
N VAL A 60 24.94 20.39 0.21
CA VAL A 60 24.70 21.22 1.40
C VAL A 60 25.86 21.02 2.37
N CYS A 61 26.40 22.10 2.95
CA CYS A 61 27.44 21.98 3.97
C CYS A 61 26.99 21.12 5.15
N GLY A 62 27.84 20.19 5.62
CA GLY A 62 27.54 19.35 6.79
C GLY A 62 27.32 20.14 8.09
N ASN A 63 27.79 21.39 8.16
CA ASN A 63 27.53 22.32 9.26
C ASN A 63 26.23 23.14 9.10
N ASN A 64 25.33 22.79 8.17
CA ASN A 64 24.03 23.45 8.04
C ASN A 64 23.14 23.13 9.25
N PRO A 65 22.41 24.09 9.85
CA PRO A 65 22.13 25.45 9.37
C PRO A 65 23.13 26.54 9.79
N ASP A 66 24.14 26.21 10.60
CA ASP A 66 25.12 27.19 11.11
C ASP A 66 26.03 27.73 10.00
N CYS A 67 26.26 26.94 8.94
CA CYS A 67 26.91 27.36 7.71
C CYS A 67 25.90 27.37 6.54
N GLN A 68 25.76 28.52 5.88
CA GLN A 68 24.86 28.71 4.74
C GLN A 68 25.44 28.24 3.39
N GLY A 69 26.61 27.60 3.38
CA GLY A 69 27.27 27.17 2.16
C GLY A 69 26.53 26.02 1.46
N TYR A 70 26.14 26.24 0.22
CA TYR A 70 25.59 25.22 -0.67
C TYR A 70 26.13 25.37 -2.09
N GLU A 71 26.03 24.30 -2.89
CA GLU A 71 26.41 24.27 -4.30
C GLU A 71 25.37 23.48 -5.08
N VAL A 72 25.03 23.92 -6.29
CA VAL A 72 24.12 23.19 -7.19
C VAL A 72 24.92 22.71 -8.39
N GLU A 73 25.04 21.39 -8.51
CA GLU A 73 25.65 20.71 -9.64
C GLU A 73 24.59 20.43 -10.70
N TYR A 74 24.85 20.88 -11.92
CA TYR A 74 24.00 20.62 -13.09
C TYR A 74 24.61 19.49 -13.91
N GLY A 75 23.80 18.50 -14.27
CA GLY A 75 24.24 17.32 -15.01
C GLY A 75 23.08 16.39 -15.28
N GLU A 76 23.33 15.22 -15.87
CA GLU A 76 22.31 14.18 -16.00
C GLU A 76 22.49 13.14 -14.90
N PHE A 77 21.52 13.08 -13.98
CA PHE A 77 21.53 12.19 -12.83
C PHE A 77 20.42 11.15 -12.94
N LYS A 78 20.77 9.88 -12.70
CA LYS A 78 19.80 8.79 -12.62
C LYS A 78 19.47 8.49 -11.16
N ILE A 79 18.18 8.46 -10.83
CA ILE A 79 17.71 8.03 -9.51
C ILE A 79 17.84 6.51 -9.43
N ARG A 80 18.72 6.00 -8.54
CA ARG A 80 18.79 4.57 -8.21
C ARG A 80 17.45 4.12 -7.62
N GLY A 81 16.60 3.53 -8.45
CA GLY A 81 15.21 3.21 -8.13
C GLY A 81 14.30 3.13 -9.36
N TYR A 82 14.75 3.69 -10.49
CA TYR A 82 14.06 3.66 -11.78
C TYR A 82 14.35 2.43 -12.66
N ASP A 83 15.32 1.57 -12.33
CA ASP A 83 15.57 0.28 -13.00
C ASP A 83 14.51 -0.79 -12.66
N GLY A 84 13.28 -0.36 -12.42
CA GLY A 84 12.14 -1.24 -12.29
C GLY A 84 11.52 -1.54 -13.66
N PRO A 85 10.83 -2.68 -13.83
CA PRO A 85 10.08 -2.95 -15.04
C PRO A 85 9.06 -1.82 -15.28
N VAL A 86 8.92 -1.36 -16.53
CA VAL A 86 7.85 -0.44 -16.90
C VAL A 86 6.60 -1.28 -17.19
N ILE A 87 5.45 -0.84 -16.68
CA ILE A 87 4.15 -1.50 -16.93
C ILE A 87 3.16 -0.51 -17.53
N GLU A 88 2.21 -1.01 -18.30
CA GLU A 88 1.14 -0.19 -18.85
C GLU A 88 0.07 0.14 -17.78
N CYS A 89 -0.42 1.38 -17.77
CA CYS A 89 -1.48 1.83 -16.86
C CYS A 89 -2.85 1.32 -17.32
N ASP A 90 -3.57 0.63 -16.44
CA ASP A 90 -4.90 0.07 -16.69
C ASP A 90 -5.97 1.12 -17.00
N LYS A 91 -5.76 2.39 -16.61
CA LYS A 91 -6.75 3.45 -16.81
C LYS A 91 -6.56 4.30 -18.06
N CYS A 92 -5.32 4.44 -18.53
CA CYS A 92 -4.99 5.39 -19.60
C CYS A 92 -4.00 4.86 -20.64
N GLY A 93 -3.50 3.63 -20.50
CA GLY A 93 -2.59 2.99 -21.45
C GLY A 93 -1.17 3.56 -21.48
N THR A 94 -0.87 4.60 -20.70
CA THR A 94 0.50 5.14 -20.63
C THR A 94 1.38 4.35 -19.66
N ASP A 95 2.69 4.42 -19.86
CA ASP A 95 3.68 3.79 -18.99
C ASP A 95 3.54 4.22 -17.52
N MET A 96 3.77 3.27 -16.62
CA MET A 96 3.92 3.47 -15.19
C MET A 96 5.36 3.18 -14.77
N GLN A 97 5.91 4.07 -13.95
CA GLN A 97 7.29 4.04 -13.51
C GLN A 97 7.40 3.58 -12.06
N LEU A 98 8.40 2.75 -11.75
CA LEU A 98 8.64 2.29 -10.39
C LEU A 98 9.23 3.41 -9.53
N LYS A 99 8.51 3.80 -8.47
CA LYS A 99 8.94 4.79 -7.48
C LYS A 99 9.01 4.16 -6.10
N THR A 100 9.86 4.71 -5.25
CA THR A 100 9.96 4.32 -3.83
C THR A 100 9.32 5.40 -2.98
N GLY A 101 8.29 5.04 -2.22
CA GLY A 101 7.63 5.94 -1.28
C GLY A 101 7.73 5.44 0.16
N ARG A 102 7.17 6.20 1.11
CA ARG A 102 7.14 5.86 2.55
C ARG A 102 6.48 4.51 2.87
N PHE A 103 5.62 4.02 1.99
CA PHE A 103 4.88 2.76 2.16
C PHE A 103 5.47 1.60 1.36
N GLY A 104 6.66 1.78 0.78
CA GLY A 104 7.34 0.82 -0.08
C GLY A 104 7.34 1.24 -1.55
N LYS A 105 7.80 0.33 -2.41
CA LYS A 105 7.87 0.53 -3.86
C LYS A 105 6.47 0.41 -4.51
N TYR A 106 6.18 1.27 -5.48
CA TYR A 106 4.92 1.31 -6.22
C TYR A 106 5.16 1.85 -7.64
N PHE A 107 4.33 1.44 -8.57
CA PHE A 107 4.24 2.00 -9.91
C PHE A 107 3.34 3.23 -9.89
N ASP A 108 3.84 4.34 -10.42
CA ASP A 108 3.14 5.61 -10.57
C ASP A 108 2.96 5.88 -12.05
N CYS A 109 1.75 6.30 -12.46
CA CYS A 109 1.50 6.61 -13.86
C CYS A 109 2.36 7.80 -14.31
N ALA A 110 3.00 7.70 -15.48
CA ALA A 110 3.83 8.79 -16.02
C ALA A 110 2.98 9.99 -16.52
N SER A 111 1.70 9.77 -16.81
CA SER A 111 0.78 10.84 -17.22
C SER A 111 0.42 11.75 -16.05
N LYS A 112 0.53 13.07 -16.24
CA LYS A 112 0.20 14.07 -15.21
C LYS A 112 -1.30 14.13 -14.89
N ASP A 113 -2.14 13.72 -15.83
CA ASP A 113 -3.60 13.75 -15.70
C ASP A 113 -4.13 12.47 -15.00
N CYS A 114 -3.32 11.41 -14.94
CA CYS A 114 -3.69 10.14 -14.34
C CYS A 114 -3.00 9.93 -12.99
N LYS A 115 -3.77 9.94 -11.90
CA LYS A 115 -3.26 9.70 -10.53
C LYS A 115 -3.25 8.22 -10.13
N ASN A 116 -3.27 7.32 -11.11
CA ASN A 116 -3.35 5.89 -10.84
C ASN A 116 -2.01 5.36 -10.33
N THR A 117 -2.06 4.48 -9.32
CA THR A 117 -0.87 3.87 -8.71
C THR A 117 -1.09 2.38 -8.45
N ARG A 118 -0.08 1.55 -8.73
CA ARG A 118 -0.11 0.10 -8.48
C ARG A 118 0.99 -0.28 -7.52
N LYS A 119 0.69 -1.11 -6.52
CA LYS A 119 1.68 -1.53 -5.53
C LYS A 119 2.58 -2.62 -6.10
N LEU A 120 3.88 -2.62 -5.80
CA LEU A 120 4.75 -3.77 -6.07
C LEU A 120 4.53 -4.83 -4.98
N LEU A 121 4.17 -6.06 -5.36
CA LEU A 121 4.02 -7.17 -4.43
C LEU A 121 5.39 -7.69 -3.98
N ARG A 122 5.42 -8.43 -2.87
CA ARG A 122 6.66 -9.08 -2.39
C ARG A 122 7.21 -10.12 -3.37
N SER A 123 6.36 -10.64 -4.27
CA SER A 123 6.77 -11.51 -5.39
C SER A 123 7.56 -10.78 -6.47
N GLY A 124 7.56 -9.45 -6.49
CA GLY A 124 8.15 -8.65 -7.58
C GLY A 124 7.16 -8.31 -8.71
N GLU A 125 5.94 -8.85 -8.66
CA GLU A 125 4.89 -8.56 -9.65
C GLU A 125 4.06 -7.32 -9.26
N PRO A 126 3.51 -6.58 -10.24
CA PRO A 126 2.57 -5.51 -9.96
C PRO A 126 1.26 -6.07 -9.37
N ALA A 127 0.75 -5.45 -8.31
CA ALA A 127 -0.56 -5.79 -7.76
C ALA A 127 -1.64 -5.65 -8.85
N PRO A 128 -2.63 -6.55 -8.93
CA PRO A 128 -3.70 -6.46 -9.93
C PRO A 128 -4.39 -5.09 -9.97
N PRO A 129 -4.98 -4.70 -11.12
CA PRO A 129 -5.81 -3.51 -11.21
C PRO A 129 -6.86 -3.51 -10.10
N LYS A 130 -6.99 -2.37 -9.43
CA LYS A 130 -7.97 -2.19 -8.35
C LYS A 130 -9.23 -1.59 -8.94
N MET A 131 -10.38 -2.04 -8.45
CA MET A 131 -11.63 -1.34 -8.73
C MET A 131 -11.65 0.05 -8.09
N ASP A 132 -12.49 0.92 -8.63
CA ASP A 132 -12.74 2.22 -8.02
C ASP A 132 -13.47 2.07 -6.68
N PRO A 133 -13.16 2.90 -5.67
CA PRO A 133 -13.81 2.79 -4.37
C PRO A 133 -15.31 3.08 -4.46
N VAL A 134 -16.13 2.20 -3.89
CA VAL A 134 -17.60 2.36 -3.83
C VAL A 134 -17.99 2.99 -2.49
N LYS A 135 -18.78 4.06 -2.53
CA LYS A 135 -19.19 4.79 -1.33
C LYS A 135 -20.45 4.16 -0.74
N MET A 136 -20.33 3.61 0.48
CA MET A 136 -21.42 2.98 1.20
C MET A 136 -21.95 3.94 2.27
N SER A 137 -22.62 5.01 1.84
CA SER A 137 -23.04 6.11 2.73
C SER A 137 -24.02 5.70 3.83
N GLU A 138 -24.74 4.60 3.62
CA GLU A 138 -25.68 3.97 4.54
C GLU A 138 -24.98 3.22 5.69
N LEU A 139 -23.68 2.92 5.55
CA LEU A 139 -22.90 2.23 6.55
C LEU A 139 -22.07 3.23 7.38
N ALA A 140 -22.58 3.58 8.56
CA ALA A 140 -21.85 4.40 9.53
C ALA A 140 -20.68 3.64 10.16
N CYS A 141 -19.60 4.36 10.49
CA CYS A 141 -18.48 3.82 11.26
C CYS A 141 -18.84 3.64 12.75
N ASP A 142 -18.21 2.65 13.41
CA ASP A 142 -18.48 2.35 14.82
C ASP A 142 -17.86 3.39 15.75
N THR A 143 -16.68 3.91 15.40
CA THR A 143 -15.86 4.73 16.32
C THR A 143 -15.89 6.23 16.03
N VAL A 144 -16.29 6.64 14.83
CA VAL A 144 -16.25 8.03 14.37
C VAL A 144 -17.50 8.36 13.58
N ASP A 145 -17.95 9.62 13.64
CA ASP A 145 -18.97 10.17 12.75
C ASP A 145 -18.42 10.30 11.30
N ASP A 146 -18.50 9.19 10.59
CA ASP A 146 -18.06 8.97 9.21
C ASP A 146 -18.82 7.78 8.60
N HIS A 147 -18.70 7.59 7.29
CA HIS A 147 -19.26 6.42 6.60
C HIS A 147 -18.15 5.51 6.05
N PHE A 148 -18.49 4.26 5.78
CA PHE A 148 -17.60 3.31 5.15
C PHE A 148 -17.56 3.48 3.63
N VAL A 149 -16.39 3.18 3.07
CA VAL A 149 -16.13 3.09 1.63
C VAL A 149 -15.55 1.72 1.37
N LEU A 150 -16.15 0.99 0.43
CA LEU A 150 -15.68 -0.30 -0.03
C LEU A 150 -14.46 -0.11 -0.92
N ARG A 151 -13.38 -0.79 -0.58
CA ARG A 151 -12.09 -0.71 -1.27
C ARG A 151 -11.58 -2.09 -1.62
N ASP A 152 -10.86 -2.16 -2.73
CA ASP A 152 -10.15 -3.35 -3.17
C ASP A 152 -8.66 -3.28 -2.79
N GLY A 153 -8.22 -4.31 -2.07
CA GLY A 153 -6.85 -4.49 -1.63
C GLY A 153 -6.28 -5.83 -2.05
N ALA A 154 -5.00 -6.06 -1.71
CA ALA A 154 -4.31 -7.31 -2.05
C ALA A 154 -4.91 -8.58 -1.41
N SER A 155 -5.80 -8.43 -0.42
CA SER A 155 -6.53 -9.52 0.23
C SER A 155 -8.02 -9.47 -0.10
N GLY A 156 -8.42 -8.76 -1.16
CA GLY A 156 -9.80 -8.61 -1.55
C GLY A 156 -10.50 -7.36 -1.02
N LEU A 157 -11.82 -7.42 -1.02
CA LEU A 157 -12.72 -6.34 -0.62
C LEU A 157 -12.68 -6.11 0.90
N PHE A 158 -12.62 -4.85 1.29
CA PHE A 158 -12.72 -4.42 2.69
C PHE A 158 -13.39 -3.05 2.79
N LEU A 159 -14.08 -2.81 3.90
CA LEU A 159 -14.65 -1.50 4.21
C LEU A 159 -13.63 -0.69 5.00
N ALA A 160 -13.47 0.58 4.63
CA ALA A 160 -12.61 1.53 5.32
C ALA A 160 -13.32 2.88 5.48
N ALA A 161 -13.04 3.59 6.58
CA ALA A 161 -13.59 4.92 6.79
C ALA A 161 -13.27 5.89 5.64
N SER A 162 -14.23 6.72 5.27
CA SER A 162 -14.11 7.69 4.17
C SER A 162 -12.95 8.66 4.38
N LYS A 163 -12.75 9.16 5.61
CA LYS A 163 -11.70 10.12 5.98
C LYS A 163 -10.32 9.48 6.24
N PHE A 164 -9.99 8.35 5.63
CA PHE A 164 -8.63 7.78 5.65
C PHE A 164 -7.61 8.79 5.03
N PRO A 165 -6.42 9.00 5.62
CA PRO A 165 -5.74 8.24 6.68
C PRO A 165 -5.98 8.76 8.12
N ARG A 166 -6.85 9.76 8.31
CA ARG A 166 -7.16 10.32 9.63
C ARG A 166 -7.97 9.32 10.47
N ASN A 167 -8.98 8.72 9.87
CA ASN A 167 -9.74 7.62 10.46
C ASN A 167 -9.19 6.30 9.89
N ARG A 168 -8.78 5.38 10.77
CA ARG A 168 -8.15 4.10 10.39
C ARG A 168 -9.04 2.89 10.69
N GLU A 169 -10.33 3.13 10.86
CA GLU A 169 -11.31 2.07 11.05
C GLU A 169 -11.49 1.27 9.76
N THR A 170 -11.36 -0.06 9.88
CA THR A 170 -11.58 -1.00 8.78
C THR A 170 -12.29 -2.25 9.29
N ARG A 171 -13.12 -2.84 8.43
CA ARG A 171 -13.78 -4.12 8.70
C ARG A 171 -14.03 -4.90 7.41
N ALA A 172 -14.34 -6.18 7.56
CA ALA A 172 -14.83 -6.99 6.46
C ALA A 172 -16.28 -6.58 6.11
N PRO A 173 -16.65 -6.55 4.82
CA PRO A 173 -18.04 -6.37 4.42
C PRO A 173 -18.84 -7.63 4.73
N LEU A 174 -20.11 -7.44 5.08
CA LEU A 174 -21.10 -8.50 5.07
C LEU A 174 -21.50 -8.81 3.63
N VAL A 175 -21.89 -10.04 3.34
CA VAL A 175 -22.37 -10.41 1.99
C VAL A 175 -23.62 -9.60 1.64
N ASP A 176 -24.53 -9.45 2.61
CA ASP A 176 -25.77 -8.67 2.50
C ASP A 176 -25.53 -7.20 2.15
N GLU A 177 -24.43 -6.60 2.63
CA GLU A 177 -24.04 -5.21 2.33
C GLU A 177 -23.53 -5.03 0.89
N LEU A 178 -23.08 -6.10 0.24
CA LEU A 178 -22.52 -6.03 -1.12
C LEU A 178 -23.60 -6.11 -2.21
N ILE A 179 -24.71 -6.79 -1.93
CA ILE A 179 -25.79 -7.06 -2.91
C ILE A 179 -26.37 -5.76 -3.52
N PRO A 180 -26.65 -4.69 -2.74
CA PRO A 180 -27.21 -3.45 -3.30
C PRO A 180 -26.26 -2.75 -4.29
N HIS A 181 -24.95 -2.92 -4.12
CA HIS A 181 -23.92 -2.26 -4.92
C HIS A 181 -23.27 -3.18 -5.96
N LYS A 182 -23.91 -4.32 -6.28
CA LYS A 182 -23.40 -5.32 -7.24
C LYS A 182 -23.01 -4.74 -8.60
N GLU A 183 -23.65 -3.66 -9.04
CA GLU A 183 -23.41 -3.00 -10.33
C GLU A 183 -22.17 -2.10 -10.32
N GLU A 184 -21.79 -1.58 -9.14
CA GLU A 184 -20.60 -0.74 -8.97
C GLU A 184 -19.34 -1.57 -8.69
N ILE A 185 -19.52 -2.83 -8.30
CA ILE A 185 -18.44 -3.74 -7.95
C ILE A 185 -17.94 -4.46 -9.20
N ASP A 186 -16.61 -4.62 -9.31
CA ASP A 186 -15.97 -5.28 -10.44
C ASP A 186 -16.48 -6.72 -10.66
N PRO A 187 -16.76 -7.14 -11.92
CA PRO A 187 -17.25 -8.47 -12.25
C PRO A 187 -16.43 -9.63 -11.69
N LYS A 188 -15.14 -9.42 -11.38
CA LYS A 188 -14.31 -10.43 -10.73
C LYS A 188 -14.83 -10.91 -9.37
N TYR A 189 -15.70 -10.14 -8.72
CA TYR A 189 -16.31 -10.46 -7.43
C TYR A 189 -17.73 -11.00 -7.53
N THR A 190 -18.25 -11.27 -8.73
CA THR A 190 -19.65 -11.72 -8.93
C THR A 190 -20.01 -12.94 -8.07
N PHE A 191 -19.06 -13.86 -7.88
CA PHE A 191 -19.25 -15.06 -7.06
C PHE A 191 -19.58 -14.75 -5.59
N LEU A 192 -19.18 -13.59 -5.06
CA LEU A 192 -19.49 -13.18 -3.69
C LEU A 192 -20.97 -12.83 -3.52
N PHE A 193 -21.67 -12.40 -4.56
CA PHE A 193 -23.09 -12.05 -4.48
C PHE A 193 -23.99 -13.29 -4.38
N GLU A 194 -23.50 -14.44 -4.81
CA GLU A 194 -24.17 -15.75 -4.68
C GLU A 194 -23.84 -16.44 -3.35
N ALA A 195 -22.97 -15.85 -2.54
CA ALA A 195 -22.59 -16.44 -1.27
C ALA A 195 -23.76 -16.46 -0.28
N PRO A 196 -23.83 -17.46 0.62
CA PRO A 196 -24.86 -17.47 1.66
C PRO A 196 -24.74 -16.22 2.53
N THR A 197 -25.80 -15.44 2.65
CA THR A 197 -25.85 -14.21 3.47
C THR A 197 -25.93 -14.50 4.96
N GLU A 198 -26.44 -15.67 5.32
CA GLU A 198 -26.63 -16.12 6.70
C GLU A 198 -26.18 -17.57 6.87
N ASP A 199 -25.82 -17.94 8.10
CA ASP A 199 -25.57 -19.32 8.48
C ASP A 199 -26.87 -20.07 8.84
N ASP A 200 -26.76 -21.37 9.16
CA ASP A 200 -27.90 -22.22 9.56
C ASP A 200 -28.67 -21.70 10.81
N LYS A 201 -28.12 -20.72 11.52
CA LYS A 201 -28.69 -20.12 12.74
C LYS A 201 -29.12 -18.66 12.53
N GLY A 202 -29.11 -18.16 11.28
CA GLY A 202 -29.48 -16.78 10.95
C GLY A 202 -28.40 -15.74 11.26
N ASN A 203 -27.15 -16.14 11.56
CA ASN A 203 -26.08 -15.16 11.75
C ASN A 203 -25.54 -14.70 10.40
N LYS A 204 -25.42 -13.38 10.21
CA LYS A 204 -24.89 -12.81 8.97
C LYS A 204 -23.46 -13.26 8.68
N THR A 205 -23.14 -13.42 7.40
CA THR A 205 -21.83 -13.85 6.92
C THR A 205 -20.97 -12.68 6.46
N LEU A 206 -19.68 -12.77 6.74
CA LEU A 206 -18.64 -11.80 6.41
C LEU A 206 -17.73 -12.37 5.32
N VAL A 207 -17.30 -11.53 4.39
CA VAL A 207 -16.29 -11.88 3.40
C VAL A 207 -14.89 -11.84 4.04
N ARG A 208 -14.15 -12.92 3.93
CA ARG A 208 -12.79 -13.07 4.45
C ARG A 208 -11.85 -13.58 3.36
N TYR A 209 -10.54 -13.46 3.63
CA TYR A 209 -9.50 -13.93 2.73
C TYR A 209 -8.52 -14.82 3.48
N SER A 210 -8.31 -16.03 2.95
CA SER A 210 -7.35 -16.99 3.49
C SER A 210 -5.99 -16.76 2.87
N ARG A 211 -4.99 -16.35 3.65
CA ARG A 211 -3.61 -16.20 3.16
C ARG A 211 -2.94 -17.53 2.80
N LYS A 212 -3.42 -18.64 3.37
CA LYS A 212 -2.87 -19.98 3.14
C LYS A 212 -3.29 -20.52 1.79
N THR A 213 -4.59 -20.45 1.49
CA THR A 213 -5.17 -20.92 0.24
C THR A 213 -5.24 -19.83 -0.84
N LYS A 214 -4.94 -18.57 -0.48
CA LYS A 214 -5.01 -17.38 -1.33
C LYS A 214 -6.39 -17.19 -2.00
N GLU A 215 -7.45 -17.58 -1.30
CA GLU A 215 -8.83 -17.50 -1.79
C GLU A 215 -9.73 -16.71 -0.83
N GLN A 216 -10.82 -16.18 -1.37
CA GLN A 216 -11.88 -15.56 -0.58
C GLN A 216 -12.86 -16.62 -0.12
N TYR A 217 -13.36 -16.47 1.10
CA TYR A 217 -14.33 -17.37 1.71
C TYR A 217 -15.26 -16.55 2.61
N VAL A 218 -16.45 -17.07 2.90
CA VAL A 218 -17.38 -16.42 3.83
C VAL A 218 -17.40 -17.15 5.17
N GLN A 219 -17.60 -16.41 6.26
CA GLN A 219 -17.74 -16.99 7.60
C GLN A 219 -18.76 -16.21 8.43
N SER A 220 -19.43 -16.86 9.36
CA SER A 220 -20.28 -16.15 10.33
C SER A 220 -19.52 -15.85 11.63
N GLU A 221 -19.84 -14.71 12.23
CA GLU A 221 -19.27 -14.25 13.50
C GLU A 221 -20.37 -13.81 14.45
N VAL A 222 -20.22 -14.16 15.72
CA VAL A 222 -21.07 -13.67 16.82
C VAL A 222 -20.16 -13.00 17.83
N ASN A 223 -20.44 -11.74 18.17
CA ASN A 223 -19.62 -10.94 19.09
C ASN A 223 -18.12 -10.90 18.68
N LYS A 224 -17.84 -10.73 17.38
CA LYS A 224 -16.48 -10.73 16.79
C LYS A 224 -15.70 -12.05 16.97
N LYS A 225 -16.38 -13.14 17.32
CA LYS A 225 -15.82 -14.49 17.39
C LYS A 225 -16.38 -15.35 16.27
N ALA A 226 -15.52 -16.05 15.56
CA ALA A 226 -15.94 -16.98 14.51
C ALA A 226 -16.76 -18.12 15.12
N THR A 227 -17.94 -18.39 14.54
CA THR A 227 -18.83 -19.49 14.94
C THR A 227 -18.28 -20.86 14.55
N GLY A 228 -17.31 -20.87 13.63
CA GLY A 228 -16.76 -22.07 13.00
C GLY A 228 -17.49 -22.45 11.71
N TRP A 229 -18.61 -21.79 11.37
CA TRP A 229 -19.27 -21.91 10.08
C TRP A 229 -18.47 -21.14 9.02
N LYS A 230 -18.17 -21.79 7.90
CA LYS A 230 -17.47 -21.21 6.75
C LYS A 230 -18.07 -21.73 5.46
N ALA A 231 -18.01 -20.95 4.39
CA ALA A 231 -18.26 -21.46 3.05
C ALA A 231 -17.16 -21.02 2.08
N PHE A 232 -16.77 -21.92 1.19
CA PHE A 232 -15.74 -21.70 0.17
C PHE A 232 -16.36 -21.85 -1.21
N TYR A 233 -15.92 -21.03 -2.18
CA TYR A 233 -16.42 -21.11 -3.54
C TYR A 233 -15.55 -22.06 -4.38
N ARG A 234 -16.13 -23.16 -4.88
CA ARG A 234 -15.47 -24.17 -5.70
C ARG A 234 -16.37 -24.59 -6.86
N ASP A 235 -15.81 -24.66 -8.06
CA ASP A 235 -16.49 -25.15 -9.27
C ASP A 235 -17.89 -24.54 -9.50
N GLY A 236 -18.03 -23.24 -9.23
CA GLY A 236 -19.31 -22.53 -9.42
C GLY A 236 -20.31 -22.68 -8.26
N LYS A 237 -19.92 -23.29 -7.14
CA LYS A 237 -20.81 -23.55 -5.99
C LYS A 237 -20.15 -23.19 -4.67
N TRP A 238 -20.98 -22.85 -3.68
CA TRP A 238 -20.53 -22.59 -2.32
C TRP A 238 -20.57 -23.86 -1.48
N ASP A 239 -19.39 -24.39 -1.15
CA ASP A 239 -19.18 -25.52 -0.25
C ASP A 239 -19.21 -25.05 1.20
N ILE A 240 -20.26 -25.44 1.93
CA ILE A 240 -20.46 -25.07 3.33
C ILE A 240 -19.76 -26.07 4.26
N ILE A 241 -18.86 -25.55 5.09
CA ILE A 241 -18.19 -26.28 6.18
C ILE A 241 -18.83 -25.87 7.51
N LYS A 242 -19.56 -26.82 8.10
CA LYS A 242 -20.22 -26.62 9.39
C LYS A 242 -19.24 -26.85 10.55
N PRO A 243 -19.42 -26.14 11.69
CA PRO A 243 -18.62 -26.41 12.88
C PRO A 243 -18.87 -27.83 13.38
N ILE A 244 -17.81 -28.55 13.72
CA ILE A 244 -17.92 -29.88 14.34
C ILE A 244 -18.57 -29.69 15.71
N THR A 245 -19.83 -30.08 15.86
CA THR A 245 -20.47 -30.21 17.16
C THR A 245 -19.72 -31.29 17.93
N LYS A 246 -18.96 -30.91 18.96
CA LYS A 246 -18.42 -31.87 19.93
C LYS A 246 -19.62 -32.56 20.59
N GLY A 247 -19.97 -33.75 20.10
CA GLY A 247 -20.99 -34.59 20.72
C GLY A 247 -20.63 -34.79 22.18
N LYS A 248 -21.61 -34.59 23.07
CA LYS A 248 -21.51 -35.02 24.47
C LYS A 248 -21.06 -36.48 24.46
N LYS A 249 -19.90 -36.78 25.04
CA LYS A 249 -19.57 -38.17 25.41
C LYS A 249 -20.66 -38.61 26.38
N ASN A 250 -21.52 -39.52 25.96
CA ASN A 250 -22.35 -40.29 26.87
C ASN A 250 -21.40 -41.07 27.77
N THR A 251 -21.23 -40.62 29.01
CA THR A 251 -20.72 -41.44 30.10
C THR A 251 -21.84 -42.40 30.46
N ASN A 252 -21.73 -43.64 29.96
CA ASN A 252 -22.33 -44.80 30.61
C ASN A 252 -21.52 -45.14 31.86
#